data_AF-A0A7S3C5S8-F1
#
_entry.id   AF-A0A7S3C5S8-F1
#
_cell.length_a   1.000
_cell.length_b   1.000
_cell.length_c   1.000
_cell.angle_alpha   90.00
_cell.angle_beta   90.00
_cell.angle_gamma   90.00
#
_symmetry.space_group_name_H-M   'P 1'
#
loop_
_entity.id
_entity.type
_entity.pdbx_description
1 polymer ?
#
loop_
_entity_poly.entity_id
_entity_poly.type
_entity_poly.pdbx_seq_one_letter_code
_entity_poly.pdbx_strand_id
1 'polypeptide(L)'
;TPDMEAAIPAPQRVEVGKHQLSSSIAINNMKVPPAGGGGLALDGCPPGRRPYHIVMTAATGNYQEWQSRIAYYHYKKQKRLHPCSEMGGFTRLFNSYGAQPDRLMSEIPTLLVNQLGHGRCDECDHGFVVMNRPWGVVQLVQSEYFNSKIPEEWIMVTETDHMFMSPPPNDATEVAMYHSSPLTHSF
;
A
#
# COMPACT_ATOMS: atom_id res chain seq x y z
N THR A 1 10.54 1.07 61.83
CA THR A 1 11.10 2.22 61.10
C THR A 1 10.35 2.33 59.79
N PRO A 2 9.95 3.54 59.38
CA PRO A 2 8.69 3.78 58.69
C PRO A 2 8.81 3.77 57.15
N ASP A 3 7.67 3.44 56.53
CA ASP A 3 7.10 3.98 55.29
C ASP A 3 8.04 4.46 54.18
N MET A 4 8.09 3.70 53.09
CA MET A 4 8.43 4.21 51.75
C MET A 4 7.43 3.68 50.73
N GLU A 5 6.16 4.05 50.89
CA GLU A 5 5.19 4.01 49.80
C GLU A 5 5.31 5.33 49.04
N ALA A 6 6.11 5.32 47.97
CA ALA A 6 6.24 6.47 47.08
C ALA A 6 4.90 6.67 46.34
N ALA A 7 4.18 7.72 46.71
CA ALA A 7 2.98 8.16 46.02
C ALA A 7 3.31 8.52 44.56
N ILE A 8 2.77 7.75 43.61
CA ILE A 8 2.79 8.07 42.18
C ILE A 8 1.77 9.19 41.94
N PRO A 9 2.15 10.36 41.41
CA PRO A 9 1.18 11.42 41.14
C PRO A 9 0.24 11.02 39.99
N ALA A 10 -1.06 11.23 40.19
CA ALA A 10 -2.09 11.01 39.18
C ALA A 10 -1.86 11.94 37.96
N PRO A 11 -2.16 11.48 36.73
CA PRO A 11 -1.96 12.29 35.53
C PRO A 11 -2.90 13.50 35.54
N GLN A 12 -2.34 14.69 35.34
CA GLN A 12 -3.13 15.91 35.18
C GLN A 12 -3.91 15.86 33.85
N ARG A 13 -5.22 16.07 33.94
CA ARG A 13 -6.14 16.18 32.81
C ARG A 13 -5.91 17.52 32.11
N VAL A 14 -5.30 17.49 30.93
CA VAL A 14 -5.21 18.66 30.05
C VAL A 14 -6.56 18.84 29.35
N GLU A 15 -7.28 19.90 29.67
CA GLU A 15 -8.48 20.30 28.91
C GLU A 15 -8.05 20.89 27.57
N VAL A 16 -8.37 20.18 26.48
CA VAL A 16 -8.19 20.69 25.11
C VAL A 16 -9.43 21.51 24.76
N GLY A 17 -9.23 22.82 24.62
CA GLY A 17 -10.26 23.75 24.19
C GLY A 17 -10.84 23.40 22.82
N LYS A 18 -12.17 23.51 22.69
CA LYS A 18 -12.89 23.33 21.43
C LYS A 18 -12.55 24.48 20.48
N HIS A 19 -11.70 24.23 19.49
CA HIS A 19 -11.59 25.09 18.32
C HIS A 19 -12.45 24.53 17.18
N GLN A 20 -13.52 25.26 16.88
CA GLN A 20 -14.29 25.18 15.64
C GLN A 20 -13.36 25.40 14.45
N LEU A 21 -13.08 24.33 13.69
CA LEU A 21 -12.53 24.47 12.35
C LEU A 21 -13.72 24.62 11.39
N SER A 22 -13.96 25.86 11.00
CA SER A 22 -14.86 26.23 9.92
C SER A 22 -14.33 25.65 8.61
N SER A 23 -15.11 24.75 8.02
CA SER A 23 -14.96 24.21 6.68
C SER A 23 -15.14 25.29 5.63
N SER A 24 -14.11 25.53 4.80
CA SER A 24 -14.21 26.06 3.43
C SER A 24 -12.82 26.08 2.78
N ILE A 25 -12.40 24.98 2.15
CA ILE A 25 -11.35 25.03 1.12
C ILE A 25 -12.04 24.81 -0.22
N ALA A 26 -12.05 25.88 -1.02
CA ALA A 26 -12.54 25.88 -2.38
C ALA A 26 -11.73 24.90 -3.24
N ILE A 27 -12.44 23.96 -3.86
CA ILE A 27 -11.89 23.04 -4.85
C ILE A 27 -11.72 23.84 -6.15
N ASN A 28 -10.59 24.53 -6.29
CA ASN A 28 -10.24 25.17 -7.55
C ASN A 28 -9.59 24.14 -8.48
N ASN A 29 -10.28 23.87 -9.60
CA ASN A 29 -9.84 23.22 -10.84
C ASN A 29 -8.32 22.96 -10.93
N MET A 30 -7.87 21.79 -10.45
CA MET A 30 -6.63 21.20 -10.93
C MET A 30 -6.91 20.50 -12.26
N LYS A 31 -6.42 21.13 -13.32
CA LYS A 31 -6.32 20.55 -14.65
C LYS A 31 -5.49 19.27 -14.55
N VAL A 32 -6.14 18.13 -14.73
CA VAL A 32 -5.48 16.82 -14.85
C VAL A 32 -4.46 16.92 -16.01
N PRO A 33 -3.15 16.77 -15.76
CA PRO A 33 -2.18 16.72 -16.85
C PRO A 33 -2.43 15.45 -17.68
N PRO A 34 -2.18 15.48 -19.00
CA PRO A 34 -2.42 14.32 -19.84
C PRO A 34 -1.56 13.14 -19.38
N ALA A 35 -2.14 11.95 -19.40
CA ALA A 35 -1.49 10.68 -19.12
C ALA A 35 -0.22 10.54 -19.97
N GLY A 36 0.93 10.74 -19.33
CA GLY A 36 2.25 10.55 -19.90
C GLY A 36 3.03 9.66 -18.95
N GLY A 37 2.77 8.35 -19.01
CA GLY A 37 3.45 7.32 -18.23
C GLY A 37 4.94 7.30 -18.51
N GLY A 38 5.70 8.06 -17.73
CA GLY A 38 7.16 8.11 -17.77
C GLY A 38 7.79 6.97 -16.99
N GLY A 39 7.52 5.72 -17.38
CA GLY A 39 8.42 4.63 -17.02
C GLY A 39 9.76 4.90 -17.70
N LEU A 40 10.82 5.14 -16.92
CA LEU A 40 12.18 5.42 -17.41
C LEU A 40 12.50 4.50 -18.60
N ALA A 41 12.56 5.09 -19.80
CA ALA A 41 12.88 4.37 -21.02
C ALA A 41 14.30 3.82 -20.87
N LEU A 42 14.40 2.50 -20.70
CA LEU A 42 15.68 1.83 -20.87
C LEU A 42 16.02 1.92 -22.35
N ASP A 43 17.11 2.63 -22.67
CA ASP A 43 17.62 2.77 -24.03
C ASP A 43 17.65 1.40 -24.73
N GLY A 44 17.02 1.29 -25.89
CA GLY A 44 17.00 0.06 -26.70
C GLY A 44 15.78 -0.86 -26.52
N CYS A 45 14.79 -0.50 -25.71
CA CYS A 45 13.52 -1.23 -25.68
C CYS A 45 12.50 -0.71 -26.71
N PRO A 46 11.60 -1.57 -27.23
CA PRO A 46 10.56 -1.14 -28.16
C PRO A 46 9.67 -0.03 -27.57
N PRO A 47 9.24 0.95 -28.38
CA PRO A 47 8.28 1.95 -27.95
C PRO A 47 6.90 1.32 -27.67
N GLY A 48 6.06 2.01 -26.90
CA GLY A 48 4.68 1.58 -26.62
C GLY A 48 4.51 0.58 -25.47
N ARG A 49 5.56 0.32 -24.68
CA ARG A 49 5.45 -0.44 -23.43
C ARG A 49 4.49 0.24 -22.46
N ARG A 50 3.75 -0.55 -21.69
CA ARG A 50 2.87 -0.09 -20.60
C ARG A 50 3.32 -0.71 -19.28
N PRO A 51 4.36 -0.17 -18.63
CA PRO A 51 4.87 -0.77 -17.39
C PRO A 51 3.83 -0.76 -16.27
N TYR A 52 3.87 -1.78 -15.40
CA TYR A 52 3.09 -1.84 -14.17
C TYR A 52 3.97 -1.97 -12.93
N HIS A 53 3.58 -1.32 -11.83
CA HIS A 53 4.23 -1.47 -10.54
C HIS A 53 3.73 -2.73 -9.83
N ILE A 54 4.64 -3.55 -9.31
CA ILE A 54 4.27 -4.74 -8.55
C ILE A 54 4.09 -4.36 -7.09
N VAL A 55 2.90 -4.61 -6.55
CA VAL A 55 2.58 -4.40 -5.14
C VAL A 55 2.37 -5.76 -4.50
N MET A 56 3.30 -6.22 -3.67
CA MET A 56 3.18 -7.51 -2.98
C MET A 56 2.63 -7.32 -1.58
N THR A 57 1.42 -7.82 -1.32
CA THR A 57 0.84 -7.83 0.02
C THR A 57 1.59 -8.82 0.92
N ALA A 58 2.01 -8.35 2.09
CA ALA A 58 2.74 -9.14 3.07
C ALA A 58 2.14 -8.93 4.47
N ALA A 59 2.35 -9.93 5.33
CA ALA A 59 1.97 -9.91 6.75
C ALA A 59 3.19 -10.28 7.61
N THR A 60 3.05 -10.18 8.93
CA THR A 60 4.12 -10.52 9.88
C THR A 60 4.38 -12.03 9.94
N GLY A 61 5.59 -12.41 10.37
CA GLY A 61 5.96 -13.79 10.68
C GLY A 61 7.07 -14.37 9.80
N ASN A 62 7.82 -15.32 10.36
CA ASN A 62 9.03 -15.89 9.73
C ASN A 62 8.77 -16.49 8.35
N TYR A 63 7.62 -17.15 8.18
CA TYR A 63 7.25 -17.73 6.88
C TYR A 63 7.00 -16.65 5.83
N GLN A 64 6.28 -15.59 6.20
CA GLN A 64 6.02 -14.45 5.33
C GLN A 64 7.30 -13.69 4.97
N GLU A 65 8.24 -13.58 5.90
CA GLU A 65 9.56 -12.99 5.63
C GLU A 65 10.34 -13.82 4.60
N TRP A 66 10.38 -15.15 4.77
CA TRP A 66 11.03 -16.04 3.83
C TRP A 66 10.37 -15.96 2.44
N GLN A 67 9.05 -16.06 2.38
CA GLN A 67 8.29 -15.96 1.12
C GLN A 67 8.52 -14.60 0.43
N SER A 68 8.51 -13.50 1.18
CA SER A 68 8.77 -12.15 0.65
C SER A 68 10.14 -12.06 -0.03
N ARG A 69 11.16 -12.68 0.55
CA ARG A 69 12.52 -12.72 -0.03
C ARG A 69 12.58 -13.54 -1.31
N ILE A 70 11.91 -14.69 -1.35
CA ILE A 70 11.82 -15.52 -2.55
C ILE A 70 11.11 -14.76 -3.66
N ALA A 71 9.93 -14.19 -3.38
CA ALA A 71 9.17 -13.39 -4.36
C ALA A 71 10.01 -12.22 -4.90
N TYR A 72 10.68 -11.46 -4.01
CA TYR A 72 11.52 -10.33 -4.41
C TYR A 72 12.78 -10.76 -5.20
N TYR A 73 13.38 -11.90 -4.85
CA TYR A 73 14.47 -12.48 -5.63
C TYR A 73 14.01 -12.81 -7.05
N HIS A 74 12.84 -13.44 -7.20
CA HIS A 74 12.28 -13.77 -8.51
C HIS A 74 11.93 -12.52 -9.32
N TYR A 75 11.32 -11.49 -8.71
CA TYR A 75 11.12 -10.18 -9.35
C TYR A 75 12.44 -9.63 -9.91
N LYS A 76 13.50 -9.53 -9.08
CA LYS A 76 14.81 -9.01 -9.51
C LYS A 76 15.42 -9.86 -10.62
N LYS A 77 15.29 -11.19 -10.54
CA LYS A 77 15.76 -12.12 -11.57
C LYS A 77 15.07 -11.86 -12.90
N GLN A 78 13.73 -11.80 -12.92
CA GLN A 78 12.98 -11.60 -14.17
C GLN A 78 13.22 -10.21 -14.77
N LYS A 79 13.25 -9.16 -13.95
CA LYS A 79 13.55 -7.79 -14.40
C LYS A 79 14.94 -7.71 -15.06
N ARG A 80 15.94 -8.42 -14.52
CA ARG A 80 17.29 -8.49 -15.11
C ARG A 80 17.35 -9.30 -16.40
N LEU A 81 16.67 -10.45 -16.45
CA LEU A 81 16.66 -11.31 -17.63
C LEU A 81 15.83 -10.72 -18.79
N HIS A 82 14.83 -9.90 -18.46
CA HIS A 82 13.90 -9.31 -19.41
C HIS A 82 13.81 -7.78 -19.22
N PRO A 83 14.87 -7.02 -19.56
CA PRO A 83 14.91 -5.56 -19.34
C PRO A 83 13.79 -4.81 -20.08
N CYS A 84 13.29 -5.36 -21.19
CA CYS A 84 12.19 -4.79 -21.96
C CYS A 84 10.79 -5.30 -21.58
N SER A 85 10.66 -6.10 -20.51
CA SER A 85 9.34 -6.55 -20.01
C SER A 85 8.53 -5.43 -19.36
N GLU A 86 7.23 -5.60 -19.21
CA GLU A 86 6.37 -4.57 -18.60
C GLU A 86 6.40 -4.54 -17.07
N MET A 87 7.08 -5.49 -16.42
CA MET A 87 7.35 -5.38 -14.99
C MET A 87 8.08 -4.07 -14.73
N GLY A 88 7.52 -3.20 -13.89
CA GLY A 88 8.03 -1.89 -13.47
C GLY A 88 8.83 -1.96 -12.18
N GLY A 89 8.52 -1.07 -11.23
CA GLY A 89 8.99 -1.10 -9.85
C GLY A 89 8.34 -2.19 -9.00
N PHE A 90 8.79 -2.30 -7.76
CA PHE A 90 8.30 -3.27 -6.79
C PHE A 90 8.20 -2.63 -5.41
N THR A 91 7.05 -2.80 -4.76
CA THR A 91 6.80 -2.40 -3.37
C THR A 91 6.19 -3.56 -2.61
N ARG A 92 6.75 -3.87 -1.45
CA ARG A 92 6.12 -4.73 -0.46
C ARG A 92 5.16 -3.91 0.38
N LEU A 93 3.87 -4.24 0.33
CA LEU A 93 2.83 -3.64 1.15
C LEU A 93 2.69 -4.45 2.44
N PHE A 94 3.34 -3.99 3.50
CA PHE A 94 3.51 -4.74 4.73
C PHE A 94 2.46 -4.35 5.76
N ASN A 95 1.53 -5.27 6.01
CA ASN A 95 0.49 -5.15 7.03
C ASN A 95 1.04 -5.64 8.36
N SER A 96 1.16 -4.72 9.32
CA SER A 96 1.59 -5.03 10.67
C SER A 96 0.77 -4.26 11.70
N TYR A 97 0.61 -4.83 12.89
CA TYR A 97 -0.08 -4.17 13.99
C TYR A 97 0.66 -2.89 14.39
N GLY A 98 -0.03 -1.75 14.37
CA GLY A 98 0.55 -0.44 14.64
C GLY A 98 1.58 0.01 13.59
N ALA A 99 1.52 -0.55 12.36
CA ALA A 99 2.47 -0.26 11.28
C ALA A 99 3.94 -0.42 11.72
N GLN A 100 4.24 -1.43 12.53
CA GLN A 100 5.58 -1.69 13.05
C GLN A 100 6.53 -2.19 11.94
N PRO A 101 7.79 -1.71 11.91
CA PRO A 101 8.77 -2.13 10.92
C PRO A 101 9.27 -3.55 11.17
N ASP A 102 9.78 -4.18 10.11
CA ASP A 102 10.55 -5.41 10.21
C ASP A 102 11.97 -5.25 9.62
N ARG A 103 12.76 -6.31 9.74
CA ARG A 103 14.14 -6.35 9.27
C ARG A 103 14.27 -6.37 7.74
N LEU A 104 13.20 -6.64 6.99
CA LEU A 104 13.24 -6.71 5.53
C LEU A 104 13.08 -5.35 4.85
N MET A 105 12.69 -4.32 5.59
CA MET A 105 12.56 -2.96 5.05
C MET A 105 13.89 -2.38 4.54
N SER A 106 15.03 -2.86 5.07
CA SER A 106 16.36 -2.50 4.56
C SER A 106 16.75 -3.24 3.28
N GLU A 107 15.99 -4.29 2.91
CA GLU A 107 16.27 -5.17 1.76
C GLU A 107 15.26 -4.99 0.62
N ILE A 108 13.99 -4.77 0.96
CA ILE A 108 12.86 -4.72 0.02
C ILE A 108 12.18 -3.36 0.17
N PRO A 109 11.98 -2.59 -0.92
CA PRO A 109 11.18 -1.37 -0.86
C PRO A 109 9.81 -1.67 -0.25
N THR A 110 9.49 -1.02 0.86
CA THR A 110 8.33 -1.38 1.68
C THR A 110 7.50 -0.15 1.98
N LEU A 111 6.17 -0.28 1.84
CA LEU A 111 5.21 0.62 2.47
C LEU A 111 4.63 -0.10 3.70
N LEU A 112 4.74 0.54 4.85
CA LEU A 112 4.10 0.09 6.09
C LEU A 112 2.65 0.55 6.11
N VAL A 113 1.75 -0.38 6.41
CA VAL A 113 0.33 -0.11 6.59
C VAL A 113 -0.17 -0.78 7.85
N ASN A 114 -1.15 -0.16 8.51
CA ASN A 114 -1.68 -0.69 9.75
C ASN A 114 -2.66 -1.82 9.45
N GLN A 115 -2.45 -2.98 10.07
CA GLN A 115 -3.39 -4.09 9.96
C GLN A 115 -4.66 -3.80 10.81
N LEU A 116 -5.78 -4.43 10.47
CA LEU A 116 -7.04 -4.38 11.23
C LEU A 116 -6.86 -4.93 12.65
N GLY A 117 -7.72 -4.47 13.56
CA GLY A 117 -7.85 -5.09 14.88
C GLY A 117 -8.28 -6.56 14.77
N HIS A 118 -7.98 -7.37 15.79
CA HIS A 118 -8.44 -8.76 15.83
C HIS A 118 -9.83 -8.87 16.45
N GLY A 119 -10.67 -9.75 15.90
CA GLY A 119 -11.97 -10.09 16.49
C GLY A 119 -13.12 -9.26 15.94
N ARG A 120 -14.15 -9.01 16.75
CA ARG A 120 -15.40 -8.38 16.29
C ARG A 120 -15.46 -6.91 16.71
N CYS A 121 -15.25 -6.00 15.78
CA CYS A 121 -15.45 -4.55 15.91
C CYS A 121 -15.57 -3.91 14.51
N ASP A 122 -15.93 -2.63 14.43
CA ASP A 122 -16.13 -1.94 13.13
C ASP A 122 -14.85 -1.88 12.26
N GLU A 123 -13.67 -1.82 12.89
CA GLU A 123 -12.35 -1.81 12.22
C GLU A 123 -11.51 -3.04 12.61
N CYS A 124 -12.15 -4.22 12.58
CA CYS A 124 -11.49 -5.49 12.89
C CYS A 124 -11.59 -6.50 11.73
N ASP A 125 -10.78 -7.55 11.82
CA ASP A 125 -10.75 -8.64 10.85
C ASP A 125 -11.93 -9.63 10.96
N HIS A 126 -12.73 -9.57 12.02
CA HIS A 126 -13.82 -10.52 12.31
C HIS A 126 -13.38 -11.99 12.34
N GLY A 127 -12.10 -12.25 12.63
CA GLY A 127 -11.49 -13.58 12.57
C GLY A 127 -11.01 -13.99 11.17
N PHE A 128 -11.17 -13.13 10.17
CA PHE A 128 -10.69 -13.31 8.81
C PHE A 128 -9.43 -12.47 8.58
N VAL A 129 -8.29 -12.97 9.06
CA VAL A 129 -6.99 -12.27 8.94
C VAL A 129 -6.63 -11.85 7.52
N VAL A 130 -7.15 -12.55 6.51
CA VAL A 130 -6.96 -12.24 5.09
C VAL A 130 -7.53 -10.87 4.69
N MET A 131 -8.46 -10.30 5.47
CA MET A 131 -9.00 -8.95 5.28
C MET A 131 -7.95 -7.86 5.33
N ASN A 132 -6.79 -8.13 5.95
CA ASN A 132 -5.66 -7.20 5.94
C ASN A 132 -5.12 -6.93 4.53
N ARG A 133 -5.26 -7.86 3.58
CA ARG A 133 -4.77 -7.66 2.20
C ARG A 133 -5.53 -6.54 1.46
N PRO A 134 -6.87 -6.61 1.30
CA PRO A 134 -7.62 -5.50 0.70
C PRO A 134 -7.53 -4.22 1.54
N TRP A 135 -7.50 -4.33 2.87
CA TRP A 135 -7.35 -3.16 3.75
C TRP A 135 -6.02 -2.42 3.53
N GLY A 136 -4.92 -3.15 3.37
CA GLY A 136 -3.64 -2.55 3.01
C GLY A 136 -3.68 -1.84 1.66
N VAL A 137 -4.40 -2.37 0.68
CA VAL A 137 -4.54 -1.74 -0.66
C VAL A 137 -5.30 -0.42 -0.56
N VAL A 138 -6.34 -0.33 0.27
CA VAL A 138 -7.04 0.95 0.54
C VAL A 138 -6.06 1.98 1.07
N GLN A 139 -5.26 1.61 2.08
CA GLN A 139 -4.24 2.50 2.65
C GLN A 139 -3.16 2.89 1.64
N LEU A 140 -2.73 1.97 0.77
CA LEU A 140 -1.79 2.27 -0.31
C LEU A 140 -2.36 3.38 -1.20
N VAL A 141 -3.55 3.21 -1.77
CA VAL A 141 -4.14 4.17 -2.73
C VAL A 141 -4.37 5.54 -2.08
N GLN A 142 -4.68 5.58 -0.79
CA GLN A 142 -4.87 6.83 -0.04
C GLN A 142 -3.55 7.49 0.40
N SER A 143 -2.42 6.79 0.30
CA SER A 143 -1.12 7.27 0.78
C SER A 143 -0.45 8.23 -0.21
N GLU A 144 0.38 9.13 0.33
CA GLU A 144 1.31 9.92 -0.49
C GLU A 144 2.33 9.04 -1.23
N TYR A 145 2.63 7.86 -0.67
CA TYR A 145 3.55 6.90 -1.29
C TYR A 145 3.08 6.50 -2.69
N PHE A 146 1.77 6.22 -2.86
CA PHE A 146 1.21 5.84 -4.15
C PHE A 146 1.42 6.93 -5.21
N ASN A 147 1.22 8.19 -4.85
CA ASN A 147 1.37 9.31 -5.79
C ASN A 147 2.84 9.71 -6.03
N SER A 148 3.76 9.44 -5.09
CA SER A 148 5.14 9.96 -5.14
C SER A 148 6.21 8.91 -5.45
N LYS A 149 5.94 7.62 -5.20
CA LYS A 149 6.92 6.52 -5.32
C LYS A 149 6.53 5.48 -6.37
N ILE A 150 5.31 5.51 -6.88
CA ILE A 150 4.83 4.61 -7.93
C ILE A 150 4.66 5.44 -9.22
N PRO A 151 5.66 5.46 -10.11
CA PRO A 151 5.58 6.21 -11.36
C PRO A 151 4.75 5.51 -12.44
N GLU A 152 4.49 4.22 -12.31
CA GLU A 152 3.69 3.46 -13.27
C GLU A 152 2.19 3.73 -13.11
N GLU A 153 1.50 3.80 -14.25
CA GLU A 153 0.04 4.01 -14.32
C GLU A 153 -0.75 2.77 -13.86
N TRP A 154 -0.17 1.58 -14.03
CA TRP A 154 -0.81 0.31 -13.73
C TRP A 154 -0.15 -0.34 -12.52
N ILE A 155 -0.92 -1.03 -11.69
CA ILE A 155 -0.38 -1.87 -10.61
C ILE A 155 -0.78 -3.33 -10.81
N MET A 156 0.14 -4.23 -10.47
CA MET A 156 -0.13 -5.66 -10.32
C MET A 156 -0.03 -6.02 -8.85
N VAL A 157 -1.16 -6.34 -8.23
CA VAL A 157 -1.19 -6.80 -6.84
C VAL A 157 -0.85 -8.29 -6.80
N THR A 158 0.08 -8.65 -5.91
CA THR A 158 0.54 -10.03 -5.70
C THR A 158 0.55 -10.38 -4.21
N GLU A 159 0.68 -11.67 -3.92
CA GLU A 159 0.87 -12.19 -2.56
C GLU A 159 2.26 -12.81 -2.42
N THR A 160 2.69 -13.03 -1.19
CA THR A 160 4.01 -13.59 -0.84
C THR A 160 4.22 -15.02 -1.37
N ASP A 161 3.17 -15.78 -1.60
CA ASP A 161 3.20 -17.11 -2.22
C ASP A 161 3.21 -17.08 -3.75
N HIS A 162 3.14 -15.90 -4.38
CA HIS A 162 3.31 -15.76 -5.82
C HIS A 162 4.78 -15.65 -6.21
N MET A 163 5.15 -16.26 -7.34
CA MET A 163 6.49 -16.15 -7.93
C MET A 163 6.45 -15.96 -9.44
N PHE A 164 7.24 -15.02 -9.95
CA PHE A 164 7.38 -14.79 -11.38
C PHE A 164 8.41 -15.74 -11.99
N MET A 165 7.93 -16.68 -12.79
CA MET A 165 8.77 -17.56 -13.62
C MET A 165 9.11 -16.91 -14.97
N SER A 166 8.26 -16.00 -15.42
CA SER A 166 8.47 -15.06 -16.53
C SER A 166 7.68 -13.76 -16.24
N PRO A 167 8.05 -12.62 -16.88
CA PRO A 167 7.24 -11.41 -16.80
C PRO A 167 5.88 -11.58 -17.49
N PRO A 168 4.74 -11.39 -16.80
CA PRO A 168 3.46 -11.33 -17.48
C PRO A 168 3.34 -10.04 -18.30
N PRO A 169 2.69 -10.08 -19.47
CA PRO A 169 2.31 -8.86 -20.19
C PRO A 169 1.26 -8.08 -19.41
N ASN A 170 1.17 -6.78 -19.70
CA ASN A 170 0.15 -5.88 -19.19
C ASN A 170 -1.11 -5.96 -20.06
N ASP A 171 -1.99 -6.90 -19.71
CA ASP A 171 -3.29 -7.07 -20.37
C ASP A 171 -4.38 -6.16 -19.76
N ALA A 172 -4.02 -5.24 -18.86
CA ALA A 172 -5.01 -4.37 -18.24
C ALA A 172 -5.61 -3.42 -19.28
N THR A 173 -6.93 -3.34 -19.30
CA THR A 173 -7.69 -2.38 -20.12
C THR A 173 -8.32 -1.33 -19.22
N GLU A 174 -8.39 -0.10 -19.72
CA GLU A 174 -9.21 0.92 -19.09
C GLU A 174 -10.66 0.47 -19.15
N VAL A 175 -11.24 0.21 -17.98
CA VAL A 175 -12.69 0.10 -17.86
C VAL A 175 -13.14 1.49 -17.43
N ALA A 176 -13.93 2.16 -18.27
CA ALA A 176 -14.63 3.36 -17.82
C ALA A 176 -15.44 2.96 -16.58
N MET A 177 -15.00 3.37 -15.39
CA MET A 177 -15.79 3.18 -14.18
C MET A 177 -17.15 3.81 -14.47
N TYR A 178 -18.20 2.98 -14.48
CA TYR A 178 -19.57 3.48 -14.52
C TYR A 178 -19.66 4.57 -13.47
N HIS A 179 -19.92 5.81 -13.90
CA HIS A 179 -20.40 6.85 -13.01
C HIS A 179 -21.60 6.22 -12.30
N SER A 180 -21.43 5.82 -11.04
CA SER A 180 -22.55 5.39 -10.22
C SER A 180 -23.46 6.60 -10.13
N SER A 181 -24.59 6.56 -10.85
CA SER A 181 -25.68 7.49 -10.60
C SER A 181 -25.95 7.50 -9.09
N PRO A 182 -26.12 8.68 -8.46
CA PRO A 182 -26.35 8.74 -7.03
C PRO A 182 -27.57 7.90 -6.68
N LEU A 183 -27.39 6.92 -5.79
CA LEU A 183 -28.47 6.12 -5.26
C LEU A 183 -29.38 7.03 -4.45
N THR A 184 -30.43 7.56 -5.08
CA THR A 184 -31.54 8.21 -4.39
C THR A 184 -32.29 7.13 -3.61
N HIS A 185 -31.91 6.90 -2.35
CA HIS A 185 -32.77 6.22 -1.40
C HIS A 185 -33.74 7.24 -0.82
N SER A 186 -34.94 7.30 -1.39
CA SER A 186 -36.11 7.82 -0.66
C SER A 186 -36.62 6.69 0.24
N PHE A 187 -36.53 6.91 1.55
CA PHE A 187 -37.34 6.20 2.54
C PHE A 187 -38.68 6.90 2.69
#